data_AF-A0A375FS65-F1
#
_entry.id   AF-A0A375FS65-F1
#
_cell.length_a   1.000
_cell.length_b   1.000
_cell.length_c   1.000
_cell.angle_alpha   90.00
_cell.angle_beta   90.00
_cell.angle_gamma   90.00
#
_symmetry.space_group_name_H-M   'P 1'
#
loop_
_entity.id
_entity.type
_entity.pdbx_description
1 polymer ?
#
loop_
_entity_poly.entity_id
_entity_poly.type
_entity_poly.pdbx_seq_one_letter_code
_entity_poly.pdbx_strand_id
1 'polypeptide(L)'
;MSNPTAVSRNASQRRLLLLATGTLGGVGLVGTMVPFVASMAPSQAARSRGAPVQVNLDTAAPGSLVTIAWRGKPVWILHRTWDMLDRLGRHDRLLADPLSREAQQPTYARNATRALRPEFFVAIGLCTHLGCVPTYRPEVGAADLGEDWPGGFFCPCHGSKFDLAGRVFRAVPAPLNLEIPPYEYQSETRLVVGQDLNGPA
;
A
#
# COMPACT_ATOMS: atom_id res chain seq x y z
N MET A 1 42.88 -64.84 7.88
CA MET A 1 43.59 -63.67 8.46
C MET A 1 43.33 -62.47 7.57
N SER A 2 42.50 -61.53 8.01
CA SER A 2 42.12 -60.33 7.23
C SER A 2 43.20 -59.26 7.38
N ASN A 3 43.72 -58.72 6.28
CA ASN A 3 44.77 -57.70 6.31
C ASN A 3 44.19 -56.34 6.74
N PRO A 4 44.55 -55.79 7.92
CA PRO A 4 43.95 -54.57 8.48
C PRO A 4 44.17 -53.32 7.62
N THR A 5 45.23 -53.30 6.78
CA THR A 5 45.54 -52.17 5.89
C THR A 5 44.67 -52.10 4.64
N ALA A 6 44.07 -53.21 4.20
CA ALA A 6 43.12 -53.25 3.09
C ALA A 6 41.73 -52.78 3.54
N VAL A 7 41.34 -53.13 4.78
CA VAL A 7 40.07 -52.69 5.39
C VAL A 7 40.06 -51.17 5.64
N SER A 8 41.17 -50.59 6.08
CA SER A 8 41.27 -49.14 6.33
C SER A 8 41.24 -48.29 5.05
N ARG A 9 41.85 -48.77 3.94
CA ARG A 9 41.79 -48.12 2.62
C ARG A 9 40.36 -48.12 2.04
N ASN A 10 39.63 -49.22 2.18
CA ASN A 10 38.23 -49.28 1.74
C ASN A 10 37.32 -48.33 2.54
N ALA A 11 37.56 -48.19 3.85
CA ALA A 11 36.82 -47.27 4.70
C ALA A 11 37.07 -45.79 4.35
N SER A 12 38.32 -45.42 4.06
CA SER A 12 38.65 -44.03 3.66
C SER A 12 38.09 -43.67 2.29
N GLN A 13 38.14 -44.58 1.31
CA GLN A 13 37.54 -44.40 -0.02
C GLN A 13 36.01 -44.26 0.07
N ARG A 14 35.35 -45.09 0.87
CA ARG A 14 33.89 -44.99 1.10
C ARG A 14 33.51 -43.66 1.76
N ARG A 15 34.28 -43.22 2.76
CA ARG A 15 34.05 -41.92 3.43
C ARG A 15 34.23 -40.75 2.46
N LEU A 16 35.25 -40.80 1.60
CA LEU A 16 35.46 -39.79 0.56
C LEU A 16 34.29 -39.72 -0.42
N LEU A 17 33.81 -40.86 -0.92
CA LEU A 17 32.67 -40.91 -1.84
C LEU A 17 31.38 -40.41 -1.19
N LEU A 18 31.13 -40.74 0.08
CA LEU A 18 29.97 -40.22 0.82
C LEU A 18 30.04 -38.71 1.01
N LEU A 19 31.21 -38.18 1.38
CA LEU A 19 31.41 -36.74 1.52
C LEU A 19 31.24 -36.02 0.18
N ALA A 20 31.88 -36.52 -0.88
CA ALA A 20 31.80 -35.94 -2.22
C ALA A 20 30.36 -35.96 -2.77
N THR A 21 29.64 -37.07 -2.61
CA THR A 21 28.24 -37.19 -3.06
C THR A 21 27.33 -36.26 -2.24
N GLY A 22 27.54 -36.21 -0.91
CA GLY A 22 26.77 -35.33 -0.03
C GLY A 22 27.00 -33.86 -0.33
N THR A 23 28.24 -33.42 -0.56
CA THR A 23 28.55 -32.03 -0.90
C THR A 23 28.01 -31.64 -2.26
N LEU A 24 28.22 -32.47 -3.30
CA LEU A 24 27.68 -32.20 -4.63
C LEU A 24 26.16 -32.18 -4.64
N GLY A 25 25.51 -33.12 -3.94
CA GLY A 25 24.06 -33.14 -3.77
C GLY A 25 23.55 -31.89 -3.04
N GLY A 26 24.23 -31.46 -1.98
CA GLY A 26 23.90 -30.23 -1.26
C GLY A 26 24.02 -28.98 -2.13
N VAL A 27 25.11 -28.86 -2.91
CA VAL A 27 25.30 -27.76 -3.85
C VAL A 27 24.22 -27.76 -4.94
N GLY A 28 23.88 -28.92 -5.49
CA GLY A 28 22.80 -29.07 -6.47
C GLY A 28 21.43 -28.67 -5.91
N LEU A 29 21.14 -29.04 -4.67
CA LEU A 29 19.90 -28.64 -3.97
C LEU A 29 19.82 -27.11 -3.80
N VAL A 30 20.89 -26.48 -3.31
CA VAL A 30 20.93 -25.01 -3.15
C VAL A 30 20.83 -24.33 -4.51
N GLY A 31 21.56 -24.82 -5.51
CA GLY A 31 21.55 -24.29 -6.87
C GLY A 31 20.19 -24.32 -7.56
N THR A 32 19.30 -25.23 -7.16
CA THR A 32 17.93 -25.33 -7.69
C THR A 32 16.90 -24.61 -6.82
N MET A 33 17.01 -24.67 -5.49
CA MET A 33 16.07 -23.99 -4.58
C MET A 33 16.16 -22.47 -4.66
N VAL A 34 17.34 -21.88 -4.79
CA VAL A 34 17.49 -20.42 -4.86
C VAL A 34 16.73 -19.81 -6.05
N PRO A 35 16.92 -20.24 -7.31
CA PRO A 35 16.16 -19.70 -8.43
C PRO A 35 14.67 -20.06 -8.36
N PHE A 36 14.31 -21.23 -7.81
CA PHE A 36 12.91 -21.60 -7.57
C PHE A 36 12.22 -20.60 -6.63
N VAL A 37 12.84 -20.29 -5.48
CA VAL A 37 12.30 -19.28 -4.55
C VAL A 37 12.32 -17.89 -5.16
N ALA A 38 13.39 -17.51 -5.86
CA ALA A 38 13.48 -16.24 -6.55
C ALA A 38 12.40 -16.07 -7.65
N SER A 39 11.95 -17.17 -8.26
CA SER A 39 10.88 -17.14 -9.26
C SER A 39 9.52 -16.73 -8.71
N MET A 40 9.32 -16.80 -7.39
CA MET A 40 8.12 -16.31 -6.71
C MET A 40 8.15 -14.79 -6.45
N ALA A 41 9.29 -14.12 -6.67
CA ALA A 41 9.39 -12.67 -6.55
C ALA A 41 8.67 -11.95 -7.71
N PRO A 42 8.30 -10.67 -7.57
CA PRO A 42 7.61 -9.92 -8.62
C PRO A 42 8.40 -9.91 -9.93
N SER A 43 7.71 -10.20 -11.04
CA SER A 43 8.30 -10.17 -12.38
C SER A 43 8.68 -8.75 -12.83
N GLN A 44 9.52 -8.63 -13.85
CA GLN A 44 9.89 -7.31 -14.41
C GLN A 44 8.66 -6.53 -14.92
N ALA A 45 7.69 -7.22 -15.53
CA ALA A 45 6.42 -6.61 -15.93
C ALA A 45 5.57 -6.17 -14.73
N ALA A 46 5.70 -6.82 -13.56
CA ALA A 46 5.08 -6.34 -12.33
C ALA A 46 5.78 -5.09 -11.78
N ARG A 47 7.11 -5.00 -11.90
CA ARG A 47 7.91 -3.83 -11.46
C ARG A 47 7.71 -2.62 -12.37
N SER A 48 7.57 -2.82 -13.68
CA SER A 48 7.38 -1.73 -14.66
C SER A 48 6.02 -1.04 -14.58
N ARG A 49 5.02 -1.66 -13.92
CA ARG A 49 3.71 -1.04 -13.62
C ARG A 49 3.78 0.12 -12.60
N GLY A 50 4.98 0.52 -12.18
CA GLY A 50 5.23 1.68 -11.32
C GLY A 50 5.38 3.01 -12.03
N ALA A 51 5.34 3.05 -13.37
CA ALA A 51 5.44 4.30 -14.11
C ALA A 51 4.37 5.33 -13.65
N PRO A 52 4.72 6.63 -13.59
CA PRO A 52 3.77 7.66 -13.21
C PRO A 52 2.54 7.70 -14.14
N VAL A 53 1.37 7.94 -13.55
CA VAL A 53 0.08 8.02 -14.26
C VAL A 53 -0.40 9.46 -14.26
N GLN A 54 -0.79 9.94 -15.43
CA GLN A 54 -1.25 11.31 -15.63
C GLN A 54 -2.78 11.33 -15.63
N VAL A 55 -3.37 12.25 -14.88
CA VAL A 55 -4.82 12.35 -14.71
C VAL A 55 -5.25 13.78 -15.01
N ASN A 56 -6.28 13.89 -15.86
CA ASN A 56 -6.95 15.16 -16.10
C ASN A 56 -8.04 15.37 -15.03
N LEU A 57 -7.91 16.43 -14.25
CA LEU A 57 -8.79 16.81 -13.16
C LEU A 57 -10.11 17.42 -13.62
N ASP A 58 -10.21 17.87 -14.87
CA ASP A 58 -11.48 18.37 -15.44
C ASP A 58 -12.56 17.27 -15.46
N THR A 59 -12.14 16.00 -15.39
CA THR A 59 -13.05 14.86 -15.32
C THR A 59 -13.69 14.67 -13.93
N ALA A 60 -13.14 15.30 -12.89
CA ALA A 60 -13.63 15.19 -11.52
C ALA A 60 -14.52 16.40 -11.17
N ALA A 61 -15.84 16.21 -11.24
CA ALA A 61 -16.79 17.20 -10.74
C ALA A 61 -16.68 17.37 -9.21
N PRO A 62 -17.00 18.54 -8.63
CA PRO A 62 -17.05 18.71 -7.18
C PRO A 62 -17.95 17.67 -6.51
N GLY A 63 -17.45 17.04 -5.45
CA GLY A 63 -18.08 15.94 -4.72
C GLY A 63 -17.89 14.56 -5.36
N SER A 64 -17.27 14.46 -6.54
CA SER A 64 -17.06 13.17 -7.22
C SER A 64 -15.71 12.53 -6.85
N LEU A 65 -15.73 11.20 -6.77
CA LEU A 65 -14.55 10.37 -6.55
C LEU A 65 -14.16 9.68 -7.86
N VAL A 66 -13.01 10.04 -8.41
CA VAL A 66 -12.41 9.36 -9.56
C VAL A 66 -11.44 8.30 -9.07
N THR A 67 -11.45 7.12 -9.69
CA THR A 67 -10.52 6.03 -9.37
C THR A 67 -9.66 5.71 -10.58
N ILE A 68 -8.34 5.74 -10.39
CA ILE A 68 -7.34 5.29 -11.38
C ILE A 68 -6.53 4.12 -10.81
N ALA A 69 -5.84 3.38 -11.68
CA ALA A 69 -4.94 2.31 -11.26
C ALA A 69 -3.49 2.77 -11.32
N TRP A 70 -2.75 2.62 -10.21
CA TRP A 70 -1.30 2.84 -10.15
C TRP A 70 -0.65 1.73 -9.33
N ARG A 71 0.40 1.09 -9.86
CA ARG A 71 1.06 -0.09 -9.25
C ARG A 71 0.10 -1.23 -8.90
N GLY A 72 -0.98 -1.39 -9.66
CA GLY A 72 -2.03 -2.38 -9.40
C GLY A 72 -2.92 -2.07 -8.18
N LYS A 73 -2.76 -0.89 -7.57
CA LYS A 73 -3.61 -0.39 -6.49
C LYS A 73 -4.60 0.66 -7.03
N PRO A 74 -5.82 0.74 -6.50
CA PRO A 74 -6.73 1.85 -6.79
C PRO A 74 -6.19 3.12 -6.12
N VAL A 75 -6.04 4.20 -6.89
CA VAL A 75 -5.77 5.53 -6.37
C VAL A 75 -7.01 6.39 -6.60
N TRP A 76 -7.51 6.94 -5.51
CA TRP A 76 -8.65 7.83 -5.46
C TRP A 76 -8.21 9.27 -5.63
N ILE A 77 -9.01 10.02 -6.38
CA ILE A 77 -8.93 11.46 -6.55
C ILE A 77 -10.33 12.00 -6.28
N LEU A 78 -10.51 12.55 -5.08
CA LEU A 78 -11.76 13.17 -4.66
C LEU A 78 -11.64 14.69 -4.82
N HIS A 79 -12.50 15.27 -5.66
CA HIS A 79 -12.67 16.72 -5.73
C HIS A 79 -13.64 17.13 -4.61
N ARG A 80 -13.12 17.58 -3.47
CA ARG A 80 -13.88 17.99 -2.29
C ARG A 80 -14.59 19.31 -2.55
N THR A 81 -15.86 19.39 -2.16
CA THR A 81 -16.59 20.66 -2.14
C THR A 81 -16.14 21.52 -0.95
N TRP A 82 -16.44 22.82 -0.99
CA TRP A 82 -16.20 23.71 0.15
C TRP A 82 -16.86 23.23 1.44
N ASP A 83 -18.09 22.71 1.34
CA ASP A 83 -18.81 22.15 2.49
C ASP A 83 -18.12 20.88 3.04
N MET A 84 -17.57 20.03 2.18
CA MET A 84 -16.75 18.89 2.62
C MET A 84 -15.48 19.34 3.36
N LEU A 85 -14.84 20.42 2.90
CA LEU A 85 -13.64 20.98 3.51
C LEU A 85 -13.94 21.64 4.86
N ASP A 86 -15.02 22.41 4.95
CA ASP A 86 -15.47 23.09 6.17
C ASP A 86 -15.82 22.10 7.30
N ARG A 87 -16.25 20.89 6.93
CA ARG A 87 -16.52 19.81 7.88
C ARG A 87 -15.25 19.13 8.40
N LEU A 88 -14.12 19.20 7.69
CA LEU A 88 -12.86 18.64 8.19
C LEU A 88 -12.42 19.37 9.46
N GLY A 89 -11.84 18.64 10.41
CA GLY A 89 -11.40 19.20 11.69
C GLY A 89 -12.45 19.17 12.82
N ARG A 90 -13.76 19.09 12.48
CA ARG A 90 -14.85 19.12 13.49
C ARG A 90 -14.96 17.84 14.32
N HIS A 91 -14.35 16.75 13.86
CA HIS A 91 -14.39 15.43 14.47
C HIS A 91 -13.01 14.88 14.82
N ASP A 92 -11.98 15.72 14.92
CA ASP A 92 -10.60 15.27 15.15
C ASP A 92 -10.43 14.45 16.44
N ARG A 93 -11.25 14.71 17.47
CA ARG A 93 -11.30 13.90 18.70
C ARG A 93 -11.67 12.42 18.47
N LEU A 94 -12.39 12.13 17.39
CA LEU A 94 -12.84 10.78 17.02
C LEU A 94 -11.80 10.03 16.18
N LEU A 95 -10.74 10.70 15.71
CA LEU A 95 -9.73 10.13 14.81
C LEU A 95 -8.56 9.53 15.58
N ALA A 96 -8.02 8.41 15.10
CA ALA A 96 -6.87 7.75 15.73
C ALA A 96 -5.59 8.58 15.56
N ASP A 97 -5.34 9.07 14.35
CA ASP A 97 -4.21 9.92 13.98
C ASP A 97 -4.68 11.17 13.19
N PRO A 98 -5.24 12.20 13.88
CA PRO A 98 -5.76 13.39 13.21
C PRO A 98 -4.67 14.23 12.53
N LEU A 99 -3.41 14.12 12.98
CA LEU A 99 -2.27 14.92 12.54
C LEU A 99 -1.37 14.20 11.53
N SER A 100 -1.70 12.97 11.11
CA SER A 100 -0.92 12.21 10.14
C SER A 100 0.56 12.07 10.57
N ARG A 101 0.76 11.64 11.82
CA ARG A 101 2.10 11.48 12.42
C ARG A 101 2.81 10.25 11.88
N GLU A 102 2.06 9.23 11.48
CA GLU A 102 2.61 7.98 10.94
C GLU A 102 3.44 8.20 9.67
N ALA A 103 4.57 7.50 9.57
CA ALA A 103 5.53 7.69 8.48
C ALA A 103 5.15 6.91 7.21
N GLN A 104 3.98 7.21 6.64
CA GLN A 104 3.46 6.54 5.44
C GLN A 104 3.10 7.47 4.28
N GLN A 105 2.97 8.78 4.54
CA GLN A 105 2.65 9.77 3.52
C GLN A 105 3.82 10.72 3.25
N PRO A 106 3.90 11.30 2.04
CA PRO A 106 4.82 12.38 1.73
C PRO A 106 4.71 13.55 2.71
N THR A 107 5.80 14.30 2.89
CA THR A 107 5.89 15.39 3.87
C THR A 107 4.85 16.48 3.63
N TYR A 108 4.54 16.80 2.37
CA TYR A 108 3.51 17.79 2.02
C TYR A 108 2.10 17.37 2.44
N ALA A 109 1.84 16.08 2.64
CA ALA A 109 0.54 15.55 3.06
C ALA A 109 0.42 15.44 4.60
N ARG A 110 1.40 15.93 5.36
CA ARG A 110 1.33 16.11 6.82
C ARG A 110 0.65 17.43 7.18
N ASN A 111 -0.58 17.61 6.71
CA ASN A 111 -1.43 18.75 7.01
C ASN A 111 -2.88 18.28 7.26
N ALA A 112 -3.74 19.17 7.77
CA ALA A 112 -5.12 18.82 8.15
C ALA A 112 -5.95 18.19 7.00
N THR A 113 -5.69 18.60 5.76
CA THR A 113 -6.43 18.14 4.57
C THR A 113 -5.77 16.95 3.88
N ARG A 114 -4.55 16.59 4.30
CA ARG A 114 -3.70 15.54 3.72
C ARG A 114 -3.52 15.67 2.20
N ALA A 115 -3.39 16.91 1.72
CA ALA A 115 -3.26 17.22 0.30
C ALA A 115 -2.36 18.43 0.02
N LEU A 116 -1.79 18.50 -1.18
CA LEU A 116 -1.10 19.69 -1.71
C LEU A 116 -2.09 20.83 -1.99
N ARG A 117 -3.25 20.48 -2.57
CA ARG A 117 -4.37 21.39 -2.80
C ARG A 117 -5.58 20.90 -2.01
N PRO A 118 -6.13 21.68 -1.06
CA PRO A 118 -7.23 21.23 -0.21
C PRO A 118 -8.41 20.65 -0.98
N GLU A 119 -8.77 21.18 -2.13
CA GLU A 119 -9.90 20.70 -2.93
C GLU A 119 -9.68 19.31 -3.55
N PHE A 120 -8.45 18.79 -3.65
CA PHE A 120 -8.17 17.46 -4.22
C PHE A 120 -7.54 16.53 -3.19
N PHE A 121 -8.31 15.55 -2.74
CA PHE A 121 -7.79 14.46 -1.91
C PHE A 121 -7.32 13.30 -2.80
N VAL A 122 -6.03 12.96 -2.71
CA VAL A 122 -5.40 11.88 -3.46
C VAL A 122 -4.92 10.80 -2.49
N ALA A 123 -5.43 9.58 -2.59
CA ALA A 123 -5.05 8.50 -1.68
C ALA A 123 -5.14 7.11 -2.32
N ILE A 124 -4.39 6.16 -1.80
CA ILE A 124 -4.56 4.75 -2.15
C ILE A 124 -5.87 4.26 -1.51
N GLY A 125 -6.82 3.84 -2.34
CA GLY A 125 -8.14 3.35 -1.96
C GLY A 125 -8.15 1.96 -1.36
N LEU A 126 -7.16 1.63 -0.54
CA LEU A 126 -7.03 0.34 0.13
C LEU A 126 -7.08 0.55 1.64
N CYS A 127 -8.03 -0.12 2.29
CA CYS A 127 -8.15 -0.13 3.73
C CYS A 127 -6.85 -0.67 4.36
N THR A 128 -6.30 0.07 5.31
CA THR A 128 -5.06 -0.29 6.01
C THR A 128 -5.21 -1.47 6.98
N HIS A 129 -6.42 -2.00 7.15
CA HIS A 129 -6.63 -3.26 7.87
C HIS A 129 -6.07 -4.45 7.07
N LEU A 130 -6.76 -4.83 5.99
CA LEU A 130 -6.42 -6.01 5.17
C LEU A 130 -6.60 -5.77 3.66
N GLY A 131 -6.63 -4.51 3.21
CA GLY A 131 -6.56 -4.17 1.79
C GLY A 131 -7.89 -4.19 1.02
N CYS A 132 -9.05 -4.39 1.66
CA CYS A 132 -10.34 -4.17 0.98
C CYS A 132 -10.46 -2.72 0.49
N VAL A 133 -11.20 -2.49 -0.60
CA VAL A 133 -11.52 -1.14 -1.09
C VAL A 133 -12.71 -0.58 -0.29
N PRO A 134 -12.55 0.48 0.51
CA PRO A 134 -13.68 1.09 1.20
C PRO A 134 -14.67 1.75 0.22
N THR A 135 -15.94 1.79 0.59
CA THR A 135 -16.99 2.47 -0.18
C THR A 135 -16.99 3.96 0.16
N TYR A 136 -17.13 4.81 -0.86
CA TYR A 136 -17.34 6.25 -0.68
C TYR A 136 -18.75 6.51 -0.13
N ARG A 137 -18.83 7.16 1.04
CA ARG A 137 -20.06 7.42 1.79
C ARG A 137 -20.08 8.88 2.26
N PRO A 138 -20.26 9.85 1.35
CA PRO A 138 -20.18 11.28 1.66
C PRO A 138 -21.38 11.83 2.44
N GLU A 139 -22.47 11.08 2.50
CA GLU A 139 -23.72 11.52 3.13
C GLU A 139 -23.53 11.66 4.64
N VAL A 140 -23.80 12.83 5.20
CA VAL A 140 -23.76 13.07 6.66
C VAL A 140 -24.93 12.38 7.33
N GLY A 141 -24.71 11.79 8.50
CA GLY A 141 -25.75 11.13 9.28
C GLY A 141 -26.34 9.91 8.57
N ALA A 142 -25.55 9.24 7.73
CA ALA A 142 -26.00 8.03 7.03
C ALA A 142 -26.57 7.00 8.03
N ALA A 143 -27.82 6.58 7.80
CA ALA A 143 -28.60 5.81 8.78
C ALA A 143 -27.92 4.51 9.24
N ASP A 144 -27.16 3.86 8.37
CA ASP A 144 -26.40 2.64 8.66
C ASP A 144 -25.06 2.88 9.37
N LEU A 145 -24.56 4.13 9.39
CA LEU A 145 -23.27 4.50 10.00
C LEU A 145 -23.41 5.32 11.29
N GLY A 146 -24.63 5.79 11.59
CA GLY A 146 -25.01 6.56 12.76
C GLY A 146 -25.16 8.07 12.48
N GLU A 147 -25.92 8.76 13.33
CA GLU A 147 -26.20 10.21 13.19
C GLU A 147 -24.93 11.07 13.24
N ASP A 148 -23.92 10.63 14.00
CA ASP A 148 -22.63 11.31 14.14
C ASP A 148 -21.69 11.13 12.93
N TRP A 149 -22.11 10.44 11.86
CA TRP A 149 -21.28 10.20 10.69
C TRP A 149 -21.04 11.51 9.90
N PRO A 150 -19.79 12.00 9.78
CA PRO A 150 -19.51 13.28 9.12
C PRO A 150 -19.40 13.18 7.58
N GLY A 151 -19.55 11.97 7.02
CA GLY A 151 -19.17 11.66 5.64
C GLY A 151 -17.72 11.19 5.53
N GLY A 152 -17.44 10.33 4.55
CA GLY A 152 -16.10 9.78 4.35
C GLY A 152 -16.10 8.46 3.57
N PHE A 153 -15.37 7.48 4.09
CA PHE A 153 -15.22 6.16 3.50
C PHE A 153 -15.49 5.06 4.53
N PHE A 154 -16.25 4.04 4.13
CA PHE A 154 -16.61 2.91 4.97
C PHE A 154 -16.13 1.59 4.36
N CYS A 155 -15.36 0.81 5.12
CA CYS A 155 -14.86 -0.49 4.70
C CYS A 155 -15.78 -1.60 5.24
N PRO A 156 -16.61 -2.24 4.40
CA PRO A 156 -17.61 -3.21 4.86
C PRO A 156 -17.01 -4.53 5.35
N CYS A 157 -15.76 -4.84 5.02
CA CYS A 157 -15.12 -6.10 5.39
C CYS A 157 -15.07 -6.31 6.92
N HIS A 158 -14.75 -5.26 7.68
CA HIS A 158 -14.60 -5.32 9.14
C HIS A 158 -15.06 -4.02 9.84
N GLY A 159 -15.83 -3.18 9.16
CA GLY A 159 -16.43 -1.97 9.74
C GLY A 159 -15.49 -0.80 9.98
N SER A 160 -14.35 -0.73 9.29
CA SER A 160 -13.42 0.41 9.44
C SER A 160 -13.97 1.67 8.77
N LYS A 161 -13.82 2.81 9.44
CA LYS A 161 -14.34 4.12 9.02
C LYS A 161 -13.18 5.09 8.82
N PHE A 162 -13.27 5.92 7.78
CA PHE A 162 -12.32 6.97 7.46
C PHE A 162 -13.06 8.26 7.10
N ASP A 163 -12.53 9.43 7.45
CA ASP A 163 -13.13 10.70 7.04
C ASP A 163 -12.78 11.09 5.60
N LEU A 164 -13.23 12.27 5.14
CA LEU A 164 -12.97 12.78 3.78
C LEU A 164 -11.50 13.21 3.52
N ALA A 165 -10.62 13.12 4.52
CA ALA A 165 -9.17 13.19 4.36
C ALA A 165 -8.51 11.81 4.51
N GLY A 166 -9.30 10.73 4.52
CA GLY A 166 -8.83 9.36 4.70
C GLY A 166 -8.23 9.09 6.07
N ARG A 167 -8.57 9.90 7.09
CA ARG A 167 -8.10 9.70 8.46
C ARG A 167 -8.98 8.68 9.15
N VAL A 168 -8.37 7.68 9.78
CA VAL A 168 -9.08 6.56 10.39
C VAL A 168 -9.71 6.99 11.72
N PHE A 169 -10.95 6.55 11.96
CA PHE A 169 -11.61 6.73 13.24
C PHE A 169 -10.99 5.82 14.31
N ARG A 170 -11.13 6.19 15.58
CA ARG A 170 -10.75 5.31 16.72
C ARG A 170 -11.71 4.13 16.82
N ALA A 171 -11.28 3.11 17.56
CA ALA A 171 -12.10 1.93 17.88
C ALA A 171 -12.61 1.15 16.65
N VAL A 172 -11.82 1.10 15.58
CA VAL A 172 -12.05 0.23 14.42
C VAL A 172 -10.79 -0.60 14.10
N PRO A 173 -10.89 -1.69 13.32
CA PRO A 173 -9.74 -2.57 13.07
C PRO A 173 -8.61 -1.99 12.23
N ALA A 174 -8.89 -1.03 11.34
CA ALA A 174 -7.85 -0.36 10.55
C ALA A 174 -6.88 0.42 11.46
N PRO A 175 -5.57 0.12 11.42
CA PRO A 175 -4.60 0.73 12.34
C PRO A 175 -4.15 2.13 11.91
N LEU A 176 -4.25 2.46 10.63
CA LEU A 176 -3.62 3.65 10.03
C LEU A 176 -4.59 4.41 9.13
N ASN A 177 -4.31 5.69 8.89
CA ASN A 177 -4.99 6.48 7.85
C ASN A 177 -4.75 5.87 6.46
N LEU A 178 -5.57 6.20 5.45
CA LEU A 178 -5.31 5.78 4.06
C LEU A 178 -3.97 6.35 3.56
N GLU A 179 -3.18 5.53 2.87
CA GLU A 179 -1.86 5.91 2.33
C GLU A 179 -2.02 7.01 1.26
N ILE A 180 -1.17 8.04 1.29
CA ILE A 180 -1.13 9.08 0.25
C ILE A 180 0.03 8.70 -0.68
N PRO A 181 -0.22 8.40 -1.97
CA PRO A 181 0.87 8.13 -2.89
C PRO A 181 1.66 9.43 -3.17
N PRO A 182 2.89 9.34 -3.69
CA PRO A 182 3.59 10.50 -4.21
C PRO A 182 2.85 11.03 -5.44
N TYR A 183 2.60 12.33 -5.50
CA TYR A 183 2.01 13.00 -6.65
C TYR A 183 2.46 14.46 -6.74
N GLU A 184 2.31 15.04 -7.92
CA GLU A 184 2.54 16.45 -8.20
C GLU A 184 1.52 17.01 -9.20
N TYR A 185 1.39 18.34 -9.22
CA TYR A 185 0.61 19.04 -10.24
C TYR A 185 1.55 19.57 -11.31
N GLN A 186 1.36 19.14 -12.55
CA GLN A 186 2.11 19.66 -13.72
C GLN A 186 1.44 20.89 -14.34
N SER A 187 0.16 21.10 -14.06
CA SER A 187 -0.61 22.30 -14.40
C SER A 187 -1.87 22.34 -13.50
N GLU A 188 -2.73 23.34 -13.69
CA GLU A 188 -3.96 23.47 -12.90
C GLU A 188 -4.89 22.25 -13.02
N THR A 189 -4.94 21.63 -14.20
CA THR A 189 -5.83 20.51 -14.54
C THR A 189 -5.10 19.17 -14.68
N ARG A 190 -3.77 19.12 -14.57
CA ARG A 190 -2.98 17.89 -14.78
C ARG A 190 -2.29 17.46 -13.49
N LEU A 191 -2.75 16.33 -12.95
CA LEU A 191 -2.15 15.64 -11.79
C LEU A 191 -1.29 14.47 -12.29
N VAL A 192 -0.12 14.25 -11.70
CA VAL A 192 0.71 13.07 -11.94
C VAL A 192 0.88 12.29 -10.66
N VAL A 193 0.46 11.03 -10.66
CA VAL A 193 0.59 10.10 -9.52
C VAL A 193 1.77 9.17 -9.77
N GLY A 194 2.61 8.98 -8.75
CA GLY A 194 3.82 8.16 -8.78
C GLY A 194 5.13 8.94 -8.88
N GLN A 195 5.07 10.28 -8.79
CA GLN A 195 6.22 11.18 -8.84
C GLN A 195 5.95 12.40 -7.96
N ASP A 196 6.97 12.89 -7.25
CA ASP A 196 6.92 14.19 -6.57
C ASP A 196 8.27 14.93 -6.65
N LEU A 197 8.37 16.08 -5.97
CA LEU A 197 9.55 16.95 -5.96
C LEU A 197 10.87 16.27 -5.50
N ASN A 198 10.80 15.08 -4.90
CA ASN A 198 11.98 14.28 -4.52
C ASN A 198 12.39 13.24 -5.58
N GLY A 199 11.70 13.17 -6.71
CA GLY A 199 11.95 12.22 -7.81
C GLY A 199 10.85 11.15 -7.97
N PRO A 200 11.02 10.21 -8.91
CA PRO A 200 10.11 9.05 -9.05
C PRO A 200 10.22 8.13 -7.82
N ALA A 201 9.09 7.56 -7.40
CA ALA A 201 8.98 6.71 -6.21
C ALA A 201 9.07 5.19 -6.49
#